data_AF-R4WYY0-F1
#
_entry.id   AF-R4WYY0-F1
#
_cell.length_a   1.000
_cell.length_b   1.000
_cell.length_c   1.000
_cell.angle_alpha   90.00
_cell.angle_beta   90.00
_cell.angle_gamma   90.00
#
_symmetry.space_group_name_H-M   'P 1'
#
loop_
_entity.id
_entity.type
_entity.pdbx_description
1 polymer ?
#
loop_
_entity_poly.entity_id
_entity_poly.type
_entity_poly.pdbx_seq_one_letter_code
_entity_poly.pdbx_strand_id
1 'polypeptide(L)'
;MKTEADPIFTTDEIRWQAVVERDGRADGAFFFAVRTTGVFCRPSCASRAPRRENVEFFGTTDAAEQAGYRACKRCQPTSLPRELAIVERACKVLDADPQQRMTLAQLSDAVHVSPFHLQRLFSRIVGISPRQYQAARRAGALRDALQRGRDVTRATHDAGFGSPSRMYEAVPAELGMTPSAFRRRGAGLTVRYACAATPLGTVLVAATDKGVCKIAFGDDAAALVEELAADFAQAERLEDAAKMEPFIAQIRAYLHGTRERFDLPLDIGATAFQQRVWDALRRIPYGQTRSYSEIAESLGAPRAVRAVANACASNPVALAIPCHRVIGKDGAIAGYRWGLPRKEALLDTERTRRADDKVA
;
A
#
# COMPACT_ATOMS: atom_id res chain seq x y z
N MET A 1 -8.27 2.43 -21.35
CA MET A 1 -8.95 1.49 -22.28
C MET A 1 -10.26 1.06 -21.61
N LYS A 2 -11.35 0.97 -22.39
CA LYS A 2 -12.76 0.96 -21.93
C LYS A 2 -12.98 0.25 -20.57
N THR A 3 -13.45 1.01 -19.58
CA THR A 3 -14.03 0.49 -18.34
C THR A 3 -15.27 -0.30 -18.75
N GLU A 4 -15.14 -1.62 -18.90
CA GLU A 4 -16.32 -2.47 -19.04
C GLU A 4 -17.18 -2.29 -17.79
N ALA A 5 -18.45 -2.00 -18.04
CA ALA A 5 -19.45 -1.83 -17.01
C ALA A 5 -19.46 -3.07 -16.10
N ASP A 6 -19.61 -2.82 -14.79
CA ASP A 6 -20.00 -3.84 -13.81
C ASP A 6 -21.10 -4.74 -14.45
N PRO A 7 -20.96 -6.09 -14.49
CA PRO A 7 -21.74 -7.00 -15.35
C PRO A 7 -23.26 -7.00 -15.12
N ILE A 8 -23.76 -6.15 -14.23
CA ILE A 8 -25.17 -5.94 -13.90
C ILE A 8 -25.79 -4.78 -14.72
N PHE A 9 -25.03 -3.74 -15.09
CA PHE A 9 -25.56 -2.50 -15.72
C PHE A 9 -25.11 -2.36 -17.18
N THR A 10 -25.37 -3.39 -17.98
CA THR A 10 -24.85 -3.55 -19.34
C THR A 10 -25.64 -2.81 -20.42
N THR A 11 -26.92 -2.53 -20.20
CA THR A 11 -27.80 -1.82 -21.16
C THR A 11 -28.29 -0.48 -20.61
N ASP A 12 -28.61 0.44 -21.51
CA ASP A 12 -29.18 1.74 -21.15
C ASP A 12 -30.55 1.63 -20.47
N GLU A 13 -31.31 0.58 -20.78
CA GLU A 13 -32.61 0.30 -20.15
C GLU A 13 -32.42 -0.08 -18.67
N ILE A 14 -31.44 -0.94 -18.37
CA ILE A 14 -31.12 -1.35 -16.99
C ILE A 14 -30.54 -0.17 -16.21
N ARG A 15 -29.66 0.64 -16.84
CA ARG A 15 -29.14 1.87 -16.24
C ARG A 15 -30.24 2.87 -15.95
N TRP A 16 -31.20 3.02 -16.86
CA TRP A 16 -32.35 3.88 -16.65
C TRP A 16 -33.22 3.41 -15.49
N GLN A 17 -33.52 2.11 -15.42
CA GLN A 17 -34.29 1.55 -14.31
C GLN A 17 -33.60 1.81 -12.97
N ALA A 18 -32.29 1.63 -12.88
CA ALA A 18 -31.51 1.92 -11.68
C ALA A 18 -31.56 3.41 -11.28
N VAL A 19 -31.64 4.34 -12.24
CA VAL A 19 -31.83 5.78 -11.96
C VAL A 19 -33.25 6.07 -11.45
N VAL A 20 -34.27 5.45 -12.03
CA VAL A 20 -35.67 5.59 -11.59
C VAL A 20 -35.86 5.06 -10.18
N GLU A 21 -35.28 3.91 -9.88
CA GLU A 21 -35.33 3.25 -8.56
C GLU A 21 -34.37 3.87 -7.54
N ARG A 22 -33.45 4.73 -7.98
CA ARG A 22 -32.35 5.28 -7.17
C ARG A 22 -31.51 4.20 -6.51
N ASP A 23 -31.17 3.16 -7.26
CA ASP A 23 -30.42 2.01 -6.75
C ASP A 23 -28.99 2.42 -6.33
N GLY A 24 -28.72 2.36 -5.02
CA GLY A 24 -27.40 2.66 -4.45
C GLY A 24 -26.29 1.69 -4.88
N ARG A 25 -26.63 0.49 -5.37
CA ARG A 25 -25.65 -0.47 -5.90
C ARG A 25 -25.09 -0.04 -7.25
N ALA A 26 -25.79 0.82 -7.97
CA ALA A 26 -25.34 1.36 -9.25
C ALA A 26 -24.34 2.52 -9.10
N ASP A 27 -24.18 3.06 -7.88
CA ASP A 27 -23.25 4.16 -7.62
C ASP A 27 -21.79 3.72 -7.85
N GLY A 28 -21.15 4.36 -8.83
CA GLY A 28 -19.77 4.06 -9.20
C GLY A 28 -19.63 3.04 -10.34
N ALA A 29 -20.71 2.34 -10.70
CA ALA A 29 -20.76 1.52 -11.91
C ALA A 29 -20.98 2.37 -13.18
N PHE A 30 -21.82 3.41 -13.07
CA PHE A 30 -22.01 4.43 -14.10
C PHE A 30 -22.51 5.75 -13.49
N PHE A 31 -22.59 6.79 -14.32
CA PHE A 31 -23.11 8.11 -14.01
C PHE A 31 -24.14 8.51 -15.07
N PHE A 32 -25.12 9.34 -14.71
CA PHE A 32 -26.07 9.87 -15.68
C PHE A 32 -26.00 11.39 -15.74
N ALA A 33 -26.08 11.96 -16.94
CA ALA A 33 -26.10 13.40 -17.18
C ALA A 33 -27.43 13.84 -17.78
N VAL A 34 -27.86 15.05 -17.46
CA VAL A 34 -29.12 15.63 -17.92
C VAL A 34 -28.83 16.79 -18.86
N ARG A 35 -29.06 16.58 -20.17
CA ARG A 35 -28.77 17.52 -21.26
C ARG A 35 -29.27 18.94 -20.98
N THR A 36 -30.51 19.06 -20.53
CA THR A 36 -31.16 20.37 -20.28
C THR A 36 -30.56 21.17 -19.13
N THR A 37 -29.93 20.51 -18.15
CA THR A 37 -29.34 21.19 -16.99
C THR A 37 -27.82 21.28 -17.05
N GLY A 38 -27.19 20.54 -17.95
CA GLY A 38 -25.73 20.44 -18.02
C GLY A 38 -25.13 19.80 -16.77
N VAL A 39 -25.89 18.98 -16.02
CA VAL A 39 -25.46 18.38 -14.75
C VAL A 39 -25.41 16.86 -14.84
N PHE A 40 -24.34 16.25 -14.33
CA PHE A 40 -24.26 14.80 -14.13
C PHE A 40 -24.31 14.39 -12.66
N CYS A 41 -24.83 13.18 -12.42
CA CYS A 41 -25.22 12.63 -11.13
C CYS A 41 -24.83 11.15 -10.99
N ARG A 42 -24.84 10.66 -9.75
CA ARG A 42 -24.86 9.22 -9.46
C ARG A 42 -26.28 8.66 -9.59
N PRO A 43 -26.47 7.37 -9.91
CA PRO A 43 -27.80 6.75 -10.05
C PRO A 43 -28.71 6.92 -8.82
N SER A 44 -28.14 6.86 -7.60
CA SER A 44 -28.90 7.04 -6.35
C SER A 44 -29.33 8.49 -6.05
N CYS A 45 -29.00 9.46 -6.91
CA CYS A 45 -29.20 10.87 -6.63
C CYS A 45 -30.68 11.24 -6.40
N ALA A 46 -30.98 11.82 -5.24
CA ALA A 46 -32.32 12.28 -4.87
C ALA A 46 -32.80 13.54 -5.64
N SER A 47 -32.10 13.96 -6.70
CA SER A 47 -32.56 15.04 -7.58
C SER A 47 -33.91 14.71 -8.20
N ARG A 48 -34.64 15.75 -8.64
CA ARG A 48 -35.89 15.56 -9.39
C ARG A 48 -35.61 14.66 -10.59
N ALA A 49 -36.45 13.65 -10.80
CA ALA A 49 -36.29 12.71 -11.90
C ALA A 49 -36.28 13.49 -13.23
N PRO A 50 -35.21 13.40 -14.03
CA PRO A 50 -35.19 13.98 -15.37
C PRO A 50 -36.11 13.18 -16.30
N ARG A 51 -36.48 13.76 -17.44
CA ARG A 51 -37.14 13.00 -18.51
C ARG A 51 -36.13 12.10 -19.19
N ARG A 52 -36.49 10.84 -19.47
CA ARG A 52 -35.63 9.82 -20.11
C ARG A 52 -34.91 10.33 -21.36
N GLU A 53 -35.63 11.08 -22.20
CA GLU A 53 -35.14 11.67 -23.46
C GLU A 53 -33.94 12.63 -23.27
N ASN A 54 -33.81 13.23 -22.07
CA ASN A 54 -32.77 14.19 -21.75
C ASN A 54 -31.58 13.57 -21.00
N VAL A 55 -31.53 12.23 -20.88
CA VAL A 55 -30.54 11.52 -20.06
C VAL A 55 -29.52 10.81 -20.93
N GLU A 56 -28.25 10.93 -20.54
CA GLU A 56 -27.10 10.27 -21.15
C GLU A 56 -26.27 9.58 -20.07
N PHE A 57 -25.68 8.43 -20.37
CA PHE A 57 -24.92 7.62 -19.40
C PHE A 57 -23.41 7.64 -19.68
N PHE A 58 -22.61 7.65 -18.62
CA PHE A 58 -21.15 7.68 -18.65
C PHE A 58 -20.56 6.62 -17.72
N GLY A 59 -19.48 5.97 -18.12
CA GLY A 59 -18.79 4.99 -17.28
C GLY A 59 -17.92 5.60 -16.17
N THR A 60 -17.51 6.86 -16.32
CA THR A 60 -16.65 7.57 -15.36
C THR A 60 -17.09 9.03 -15.21
N THR A 61 -16.71 9.67 -14.10
CA THR A 61 -16.92 11.10 -13.91
C THR A 61 -16.17 11.94 -14.94
N ASP A 62 -14.95 11.52 -15.28
CA ASP A 62 -14.08 12.25 -16.22
C ASP A 62 -14.68 12.28 -17.63
N ALA A 63 -15.33 11.19 -18.06
CA ALA A 63 -16.00 11.14 -19.36
C ALA A 63 -17.19 12.10 -19.42
N ALA A 64 -17.94 12.26 -18.31
CA ALA A 64 -19.04 13.22 -18.24
C ALA A 64 -18.53 14.67 -18.24
N GLU A 65 -17.42 14.95 -17.56
CA GLU A 65 -16.80 16.28 -17.55
C GLU A 65 -16.23 16.67 -18.91
N GLN A 66 -15.55 15.74 -19.59
CA GLN A 66 -15.04 15.94 -20.96
C GLN A 66 -16.17 16.17 -21.97
N ALA A 67 -17.35 15.59 -21.73
CA ALA A 67 -18.57 15.85 -22.52
C ALA A 67 -19.26 17.18 -22.17
N GLY A 68 -18.68 18.01 -21.28
CA GLY A 68 -19.16 19.35 -20.94
C GLY A 68 -20.16 19.40 -19.79
N TYR A 69 -20.40 18.30 -19.08
CA TYR A 69 -21.32 18.28 -17.95
C TYR A 69 -20.63 18.64 -16.64
N ARG A 70 -21.33 19.40 -15.79
CA ARG A 70 -20.86 19.78 -14.46
C ARG A 70 -21.33 18.79 -13.39
N ALA A 71 -20.47 18.49 -12.41
CA ALA A 71 -20.84 17.63 -11.30
C ALA A 71 -22.02 18.20 -10.47
N CYS A 72 -23.01 17.35 -10.18
CA CYS A 72 -24.15 17.72 -9.35
C CYS A 72 -23.71 18.14 -7.95
N LYS A 73 -24.12 19.34 -7.53
CA LYS A 73 -23.83 19.85 -6.17
C LYS A 73 -24.53 19.06 -5.06
N ARG A 74 -25.58 18.30 -5.38
CA ARG A 74 -26.39 17.54 -4.41
C ARG A 74 -25.83 16.17 -4.11
N CYS A 75 -25.64 15.32 -5.11
CA CYS A 75 -25.01 13.99 -4.92
C CYS A 75 -23.49 14.02 -4.98
N GLN A 76 -22.90 15.13 -5.46
CA GLN A 76 -21.46 15.36 -5.55
C GLN A 76 -20.75 14.14 -6.14
N PRO A 77 -21.04 13.78 -7.40
CA PRO A 77 -20.63 12.49 -7.96
C PRO A 77 -19.11 12.29 -7.98
N THR A 78 -18.36 13.39 -8.10
CA THR A 78 -16.90 13.48 -8.02
C THR A 78 -16.33 13.47 -6.60
N SER A 79 -17.16 13.73 -5.59
CA SER A 79 -16.72 13.64 -4.19
C SER A 79 -16.48 12.18 -3.81
N LEU A 80 -15.50 11.92 -2.96
CA LEU A 80 -15.35 10.60 -2.33
C LEU A 80 -16.67 10.23 -1.62
N PRO A 81 -17.11 8.96 -1.65
CA PRO A 81 -18.26 8.50 -0.86
C PRO A 81 -18.17 9.06 0.55
N ARG A 82 -19.29 9.57 1.11
CA ARG A 82 -19.31 10.34 2.37
C ARG A 82 -18.45 9.70 3.46
N GLU A 83 -18.51 8.38 3.56
CA GLU A 83 -17.71 7.53 4.44
C GLU A 83 -16.19 7.64 4.24
N LEU A 84 -15.71 7.59 2.99
CA LEU A 84 -14.30 7.82 2.70
C LEU A 84 -13.91 9.27 2.94
N ALA A 85 -14.77 10.23 2.60
CA ALA A 85 -14.49 11.64 2.87
C ALA A 85 -14.38 11.90 4.38
N ILE A 86 -15.16 11.21 5.21
CA ILE A 86 -15.05 11.24 6.68
C ILE A 86 -13.69 10.68 7.11
N VAL A 87 -13.28 9.51 6.60
CA VAL A 87 -12.00 8.89 6.96
C VAL A 87 -10.81 9.70 6.45
N GLU A 88 -10.88 10.26 5.24
CA GLU A 88 -9.84 11.12 4.68
C GLU A 88 -9.70 12.42 5.48
N ARG A 89 -10.82 13.06 5.86
CA ARG A 89 -10.79 14.20 6.79
C ARG A 89 -10.20 13.81 8.13
N ALA A 90 -10.54 12.63 8.67
CA ALA A 90 -9.98 12.15 9.92
C ALA A 90 -8.46 11.95 9.79
N CYS A 91 -7.97 11.32 8.72
CA CYS A 91 -6.53 11.19 8.47
C CYS A 91 -5.87 12.57 8.34
N LYS A 92 -6.44 13.50 7.58
CA LYS A 92 -5.91 14.88 7.45
C LYS A 92 -5.79 15.60 8.78
N VAL A 93 -6.82 15.49 9.63
CA VAL A 93 -6.81 16.07 10.98
C VAL A 93 -5.70 15.44 11.83
N LEU A 94 -5.54 14.12 11.76
CA LEU A 94 -4.49 13.39 12.50
C LEU A 94 -3.07 13.61 11.94
N ASP A 95 -2.96 13.94 10.65
CA ASP A 95 -1.69 14.18 9.97
C ASP A 95 -1.23 15.63 10.05
N ALA A 96 -2.14 16.57 10.32
CA ALA A 96 -1.85 18.00 10.40
C ALA A 96 -0.89 18.33 11.56
N ASP A 97 -1.08 17.69 12.71
CA ASP A 97 -0.13 17.71 13.81
C ASP A 97 0.01 16.29 14.41
N PRO A 98 1.04 15.54 13.99
CA PRO A 98 1.29 14.21 14.54
C PRO A 98 1.54 14.22 16.05
N GLN A 99 1.95 15.34 16.65
CA GLN A 99 2.30 15.44 18.07
C GLN A 99 1.07 15.62 18.96
N GLN A 100 0.01 16.23 18.43
CA GLN A 100 -1.24 16.45 19.15
C GLN A 100 -2.01 15.13 19.32
N ARG A 101 -2.39 14.81 20.57
CA ARG A 101 -3.26 13.67 20.86
C ARG A 101 -4.71 14.10 20.75
N MET A 102 -5.46 13.47 19.86
CA MET A 102 -6.91 13.62 19.79
C MET A 102 -7.59 12.39 20.35
N THR A 103 -8.48 12.59 21.31
CA THR A 103 -9.44 11.56 21.72
C THR A 103 -10.36 11.23 20.55
N LEU A 104 -10.95 10.03 20.58
CA LEU A 104 -11.93 9.64 19.56
C LEU A 104 -13.09 10.62 19.48
N ALA A 105 -13.51 11.21 20.61
CA ALA A 105 -14.55 12.23 20.68
C ALA A 105 -14.13 13.51 19.92
N GLN A 106 -12.96 14.07 20.22
CA GLN A 106 -12.44 15.26 19.54
C GLN A 106 -12.24 15.05 18.04
N LEU A 107 -11.73 13.88 17.65
CA LEU A 107 -11.59 13.54 16.24
C LEU A 107 -12.95 13.42 15.56
N SER A 108 -13.93 12.85 16.26
CA SER A 108 -15.30 12.70 15.75
C SER A 108 -16.03 14.02 15.60
N ASP A 109 -15.79 14.99 16.50
CA ASP A 109 -16.29 16.36 16.39
C ASP A 109 -15.69 17.07 15.17
N ALA A 110 -14.39 16.91 14.95
CA ALA A 110 -13.66 17.49 13.83
C ALA A 110 -14.12 16.95 12.45
N VAL A 111 -14.71 15.76 12.41
CA VAL A 111 -15.23 15.15 11.17
C VAL A 111 -16.75 15.03 11.12
N HIS A 112 -17.44 15.59 12.13
CA HIS A 112 -18.90 15.66 12.28
C HIS A 112 -19.62 14.31 12.19
N VAL A 113 -19.12 13.30 12.92
CA VAL A 113 -19.77 11.99 13.07
C VAL A 113 -19.69 11.50 14.51
N SER A 114 -20.47 10.48 14.89
CA SER A 114 -20.37 9.91 16.23
C SER A 114 -19.06 9.14 16.43
N PRO A 115 -18.53 9.08 17.68
CA PRO A 115 -17.28 8.36 18.00
C PRO A 115 -17.32 6.89 17.57
N PHE A 116 -18.43 6.20 17.86
CA PHE A 116 -18.60 4.79 17.55
C PHE A 116 -18.66 4.52 16.04
N HIS A 117 -19.36 5.40 15.29
CA HIS A 117 -19.41 5.32 13.85
C HIS A 117 -18.02 5.55 13.25
N LEU A 118 -17.30 6.57 13.71
CA LEU A 118 -15.95 6.86 13.25
C LEU A 118 -14.98 5.70 13.51
N GLN A 119 -14.99 5.13 14.71
CA GLN A 119 -14.15 3.99 15.07
C GLN A 119 -14.35 2.82 14.10
N ARG A 120 -15.60 2.35 13.93
CA ARG A 120 -15.93 1.25 13.02
C ARG A 120 -15.58 1.58 11.57
N LEU A 121 -15.89 2.79 11.15
CA LEU A 121 -15.69 3.24 9.78
C LEU A 121 -14.21 3.33 9.42
N PHE A 122 -13.42 3.95 10.29
CA PHE A 122 -11.99 4.11 10.13
C PHE A 122 -11.28 2.75 10.19
N SER A 123 -11.63 1.89 11.15
CA SER A 123 -11.06 0.52 11.21
C SER A 123 -11.41 -0.32 9.99
N ARG A 124 -12.63 -0.21 9.47
CA ARG A 124 -13.03 -0.93 8.25
C ARG A 124 -12.29 -0.45 7.00
N ILE A 125 -12.08 0.86 6.87
CA ILE A 125 -11.48 1.46 5.66
C ILE A 125 -9.95 1.45 5.71
N VAL A 126 -9.36 1.83 6.84
CA VAL A 126 -7.91 1.96 7.02
C VAL A 126 -7.28 0.65 7.52
N GLY A 127 -8.08 -0.26 8.09
CA GLY A 127 -7.62 -1.54 8.62
C GLY A 127 -7.08 -1.49 10.06
N ILE A 128 -7.00 -0.29 10.66
CA ILE A 128 -6.59 -0.05 12.05
C ILE A 128 -7.46 1.03 12.68
N SER A 129 -7.53 1.11 14.01
CA SER A 129 -8.30 2.16 14.70
C SER A 129 -7.66 3.56 14.57
N PRO A 130 -8.43 4.65 14.72
CA PRO A 130 -7.89 6.02 14.78
C PRO A 130 -6.80 6.21 15.83
N ARG A 131 -6.93 5.52 16.98
CA ARG A 131 -5.92 5.54 18.06
C ARG A 131 -4.61 4.90 17.61
N GLN A 132 -4.69 3.74 16.95
CA GLN A 132 -3.52 3.05 16.39
C GLN A 132 -2.88 3.86 15.25
N TYR A 133 -3.69 4.53 14.43
CA TYR A 133 -3.21 5.41 13.37
C TYR A 133 -2.40 6.59 13.94
N GLN A 134 -2.93 7.28 14.96
CA GLN A 134 -2.21 8.35 15.67
C GLN A 134 -0.89 7.86 16.28
N ALA A 135 -0.89 6.68 16.89
CA ALA A 135 0.32 6.10 17.45
C ALA A 135 1.38 5.84 16.38
N ALA A 136 0.99 5.33 15.21
CA ALA A 136 1.89 5.09 14.08
C ALA A 136 2.46 6.38 13.49
N ARG A 137 1.66 7.45 13.39
CA ARG A 137 2.10 8.77 12.90
C ARG A 137 3.06 9.46 13.87
N ARG A 138 2.80 9.41 15.18
CA ARG A 138 3.76 9.84 16.22
C ARG A 138 5.08 9.11 16.14
N ALA A 139 5.03 7.80 15.99
CA ALA A 139 6.24 6.99 15.81
C ALA A 139 6.98 7.38 14.52
N GLY A 140 6.29 7.74 13.45
CA GLY A 140 6.87 8.35 12.24
C GLY A 140 7.56 9.69 12.50
N ALA A 141 6.84 10.67 13.05
CA ALA A 141 7.38 12.00 13.30
C ALA A 141 8.58 12.00 14.27
N LEU A 142 8.56 11.13 15.29
CA LEU A 142 9.69 10.93 16.19
C LEU A 142 10.91 10.34 15.44
N ARG A 143 10.69 9.40 14.51
CA ARG A 143 11.77 8.86 13.65
C ARG A 143 12.40 9.97 12.79
N ASP A 144 11.58 10.82 12.18
CA ASP A 144 12.06 11.92 11.33
C ASP A 144 12.75 13.03 12.12
N ALA A 145 12.36 13.25 13.39
CA ALA A 145 12.99 14.23 14.28
C ALA A 145 14.36 13.75 14.78
N LEU A 146 14.49 12.45 15.10
CA LEU A 146 15.75 11.83 15.52
C LEU A 146 16.73 11.68 14.35
N GLN A 147 16.25 11.47 13.12
CA GLN A 147 17.09 11.49 11.92
C GLN A 147 17.72 12.85 11.63
N ARG A 148 17.10 13.94 12.11
CA ARG A 148 17.60 15.32 11.96
C ARG A 148 18.49 15.78 13.13
N GLY A 149 18.92 14.86 14.01
CA GLY A 149 19.92 15.15 15.05
C GLY A 149 19.43 15.99 16.24
N ARG A 150 18.11 16.08 16.49
CA ARG A 150 17.57 16.81 17.65
C ARG A 150 17.66 15.97 18.94
N ASP A 151 18.00 16.65 20.04
CA ASP A 151 18.12 16.09 21.39
C ASP A 151 16.88 15.25 21.76
N VAL A 152 17.14 14.00 22.16
CA VAL A 152 16.15 12.95 22.46
C VAL A 152 15.13 13.41 23.51
N THR A 153 15.57 14.23 24.46
CA THR A 153 14.75 14.72 25.56
C THR A 153 13.68 15.68 25.07
N ARG A 154 14.06 16.58 24.16
CA ARG A 154 13.16 17.57 23.54
C ARG A 154 12.24 16.92 22.51
N ALA A 155 12.76 15.97 21.72
CA ALA A 155 11.96 15.24 20.74
C ALA A 155 10.85 14.37 21.38
N THR A 156 11.09 13.85 22.60
CA THR A 156 10.10 13.06 23.35
C THR A 156 8.98 13.93 23.91
N HIS A 157 9.33 15.12 24.42
CA HIS A 157 8.37 16.12 24.89
C HIS A 157 7.56 16.71 23.73
N ASP A 158 8.23 17.09 22.64
CA ASP A 158 7.61 17.61 21.42
C ASP A 158 6.66 16.56 20.82
N ALA A 159 6.99 15.26 20.84
CA ALA A 159 6.10 14.20 20.35
C ALA A 159 4.88 13.87 21.24
N GLY A 160 4.61 14.68 22.27
CA GLY A 160 3.40 14.56 23.11
C GLY A 160 3.43 13.36 24.06
N PHE A 161 4.60 12.78 24.35
CA PHE A 161 4.78 11.78 25.40
C PHE A 161 5.26 12.51 26.66
N GLY A 162 4.31 13.00 27.47
CA GLY A 162 4.59 13.82 28.66
C GLY A 162 5.56 13.24 29.71
N SER A 163 6.05 12.00 29.54
CA SER A 163 7.30 11.54 30.11
C SER A 163 7.87 10.35 29.30
N PRO A 164 9.19 10.08 29.38
CA PRO A 164 9.79 8.87 28.84
C PRO A 164 9.14 7.60 29.38
N SER A 165 8.74 7.57 30.65
CA SER A 165 8.14 6.39 31.30
C SER A 165 6.78 5.98 30.70
N ARG A 166 5.91 6.95 30.35
CA ARG A 166 4.62 6.67 29.69
C ARG A 166 4.73 6.23 28.23
N MET A 167 5.89 6.42 27.60
CA MET A 167 6.26 5.84 26.31
C MET A 167 6.52 4.32 26.41
N TYR A 168 6.93 3.82 27.58
CA TYR A 168 7.23 2.40 27.79
C TYR A 168 5.99 1.56 28.13
N GLU A 169 4.98 2.14 28.80
CA GLU A 169 3.77 1.42 29.24
C GLU A 169 2.69 1.28 28.17
N ALA A 170 2.53 2.24 27.26
CA ALA A 170 1.37 2.28 26.35
C ALA A 170 1.54 1.47 25.04
N VAL A 171 2.75 0.97 24.77
CA VAL A 171 3.10 0.36 23.47
C VAL A 171 3.07 -1.19 23.43
N PRO A 172 3.33 -1.93 24.52
CA PRO A 172 3.32 -3.40 24.46
C PRO A 172 1.94 -4.03 24.17
N ALA A 173 0.84 -3.42 24.62
CA ALA A 173 -0.48 -4.07 24.59
C ALA A 173 -1.31 -3.84 23.31
N GLU A 174 -1.05 -2.79 22.52
CA GLU A 174 -1.97 -2.35 21.45
C GLU A 174 -1.44 -2.54 20.00
N LEU A 175 -0.20 -3.03 19.84
CA LEU A 175 0.46 -3.18 18.53
C LEU A 175 1.06 -4.56 18.25
N GLY A 176 0.96 -5.53 19.17
CA GLY A 176 1.50 -6.88 18.96
C GLY A 176 2.99 -6.93 18.64
N MET A 177 3.74 -5.84 18.91
CA MET A 177 5.17 -5.72 18.63
C MET A 177 5.80 -4.81 19.67
N THR A 178 6.87 -5.28 20.31
CA THR A 178 7.68 -4.49 21.21
C THR A 178 8.54 -3.47 20.43
N PRO A 179 8.48 -2.17 20.75
CA PRO A 179 9.31 -1.11 20.14
C PRO A 179 10.81 -1.32 20.25
N SER A 180 11.28 -2.19 21.14
CA SER A 180 12.69 -2.53 21.31
C SER A 180 13.34 -3.11 20.06
N ALA A 181 12.58 -3.73 19.16
CA ALA A 181 13.09 -4.26 17.90
C ALA A 181 13.38 -3.16 16.86
N PHE A 182 12.60 -2.07 16.85
CA PHE A 182 12.81 -0.93 15.95
C PHE A 182 13.73 0.14 16.56
N ARG A 183 13.73 0.28 17.90
CA ARG A 183 14.50 1.30 18.64
C ARG A 183 15.99 1.07 18.64
N ARG A 184 16.46 -0.03 18.05
CA ARG A 184 17.88 -0.35 18.06
C ARG A 184 18.61 -0.06 16.77
N ARG A 185 18.01 0.20 15.59
CA ARG A 185 18.78 0.19 14.30
C ARG A 185 19.78 -1.00 14.25
N GLY A 186 19.43 -2.11 14.89
CA GLY A 186 20.29 -3.26 15.12
C GLY A 186 21.23 -3.30 16.34
N ALA A 187 21.20 -2.36 17.29
CA ALA A 187 21.99 -2.44 18.54
C ALA A 187 21.85 -3.81 19.25
N GLY A 188 22.96 -4.53 19.37
CA GLY A 188 23.01 -5.90 19.89
C GLY A 188 22.44 -6.97 18.95
N LEU A 189 22.19 -6.65 17.69
CA LEU A 189 21.98 -7.59 16.59
C LEU A 189 23.28 -7.68 15.78
N THR A 190 23.66 -8.89 15.42
CA THR A 190 24.65 -9.15 14.39
C THR A 190 23.92 -9.37 13.07
N VAL A 191 24.22 -8.53 12.08
CA VAL A 191 23.70 -8.64 10.71
C VAL A 191 24.83 -9.13 9.83
N ARG A 192 24.68 -10.34 9.31
CA ARG A 192 25.62 -10.92 8.35
C ARG A 192 25.17 -10.58 6.96
N TYR A 193 26.10 -10.20 6.09
CA TYR A 193 25.78 -9.85 4.71
C TYR A 193 26.85 -10.34 3.74
N ALA A 194 26.48 -10.43 2.47
CA ALA A 194 27.40 -10.64 1.37
C ALA A 194 26.82 -10.07 0.08
N CYS A 195 27.70 -9.69 -0.83
CA CYS A 195 27.36 -9.25 -2.18
C CYS A 195 27.76 -10.32 -3.20
N ALA A 196 26.98 -10.47 -4.27
CA ALA A 196 27.29 -11.36 -5.38
C ALA A 196 26.84 -10.79 -6.72
N ALA A 197 27.57 -11.12 -7.79
CA ALA A 197 27.17 -10.78 -9.14
C ALA A 197 26.00 -11.67 -9.62
N THR A 198 25.06 -11.07 -10.33
CA THR A 198 23.90 -11.75 -10.92
C THR A 198 23.59 -11.17 -12.30
N PRO A 199 22.75 -11.83 -13.12
CA PRO A 199 22.26 -11.26 -14.39
C PRO A 199 21.54 -9.91 -14.24
N LEU A 200 21.10 -9.53 -13.04
CA LEU A 200 20.45 -8.25 -12.75
C LEU A 200 21.40 -7.23 -12.09
N GLY A 201 22.72 -7.45 -12.18
CA GLY A 201 23.73 -6.66 -11.47
C GLY A 201 24.08 -7.27 -10.12
N THR A 202 24.54 -6.46 -9.19
CA THR A 202 24.95 -6.91 -7.86
C THR A 202 23.73 -7.14 -6.98
N VAL A 203 23.68 -8.27 -6.28
CA VAL A 203 22.74 -8.53 -5.19
C VAL A 203 23.45 -8.47 -3.85
N LEU A 204 22.86 -7.77 -2.89
CA LEU A 204 23.22 -7.85 -1.47
C LEU A 204 22.16 -8.68 -0.76
N VAL A 205 22.61 -9.67 0.02
CA VAL A 205 21.77 -10.43 0.95
C VAL A 205 22.26 -10.16 2.36
N ALA A 206 21.35 -9.85 3.28
CA ALA A 206 21.65 -9.73 4.69
C ALA A 206 20.65 -10.50 5.57
N ALA A 207 21.15 -11.08 6.64
CA ALA A 207 20.36 -11.85 7.59
C ALA A 207 20.79 -11.60 9.04
N THR A 208 19.82 -11.67 9.94
CA THR A 208 20.04 -11.80 11.39
C THR A 208 20.08 -13.29 11.75
N ASP A 209 20.25 -13.60 13.03
CA ASP A 209 20.14 -14.98 13.52
C ASP A 209 18.72 -15.57 13.39
N LYS A 210 17.71 -14.76 13.10
CA LYS A 210 16.31 -15.19 12.91
C LYS A 210 15.94 -15.45 11.45
N GLY A 211 16.65 -14.82 10.52
CA GLY A 211 16.34 -14.94 9.09
C GLY A 211 16.84 -13.77 8.25
N VAL A 212 16.55 -13.85 6.95
CA VAL A 212 16.88 -12.84 5.95
C VAL A 212 16.09 -11.56 6.23
N CYS A 213 16.81 -10.46 6.41
CA CYS A 213 16.23 -9.15 6.71
C CYS A 213 16.33 -8.16 5.54
N LYS A 214 17.23 -8.40 4.57
CA LYS A 214 17.37 -7.59 3.36
C LYS A 214 17.84 -8.41 2.16
N ILE A 215 17.20 -8.19 1.02
CA ILE A 215 17.69 -8.60 -0.31
C ILE A 215 17.52 -7.38 -1.22
N ALA A 216 18.63 -6.85 -1.74
CA ALA A 216 18.63 -5.65 -2.56
C ALA A 216 19.47 -5.84 -3.82
N PHE A 217 19.03 -5.25 -4.93
CA PHE A 217 19.78 -5.21 -6.18
C PHE A 217 20.30 -3.82 -6.47
N GLY A 218 21.49 -3.73 -7.07
CA GLY A 218 22.11 -2.48 -7.47
C GLY A 218 23.22 -2.72 -8.48
N ASP A 219 23.80 -1.64 -8.98
CA ASP A 219 24.92 -1.71 -9.92
C ASP A 219 26.27 -1.73 -9.20
N ASP A 220 26.33 -1.17 -7.98
CA ASP A 220 27.53 -1.08 -7.16
C ASP A 220 27.35 -1.76 -5.80
N ALA A 221 28.31 -2.59 -5.43
CA ALA A 221 28.32 -3.29 -4.15
C ALA A 221 28.51 -2.33 -2.97
N ALA A 222 29.36 -1.30 -3.12
CA ALA A 222 29.64 -0.36 -2.04
C ALA A 222 28.39 0.44 -1.67
N ALA A 223 27.65 0.96 -2.67
CA ALA A 223 26.38 1.65 -2.45
C ALA A 223 25.33 0.77 -1.72
N LEU A 224 25.25 -0.52 -2.04
CA LEU A 224 24.33 -1.44 -1.35
C LEU A 224 24.74 -1.66 0.12
N VAL A 225 26.04 -1.77 0.39
CA VAL A 225 26.57 -1.89 1.75
C VAL A 225 26.34 -0.60 2.56
N GLU A 226 26.47 0.57 1.93
CA GLU A 226 26.10 1.85 2.56
C GLU A 226 24.60 1.94 2.89
N GLU A 227 23.73 1.48 1.98
CA GLU A 227 22.29 1.42 2.24
C GLU A 227 21.98 0.46 3.41
N LEU A 228 22.66 -0.70 3.48
CA LEU A 228 22.55 -1.62 4.62
C LEU A 228 23.04 -0.95 5.92
N ALA A 229 24.14 -0.20 5.86
CA ALA A 229 24.66 0.52 7.01
C ALA A 229 23.69 1.62 7.48
N ALA A 230 22.99 2.31 6.57
CA ALA A 230 21.97 3.29 6.93
C ALA A 230 20.76 2.64 7.63
N ASP A 231 20.28 1.51 7.10
CA ASP A 231 19.14 0.76 7.64
C ASP A 231 19.45 0.13 9.00
N PHE A 232 20.68 -0.38 9.17
CA PHE A 232 21.15 -1.09 10.37
C PHE A 232 22.32 -0.35 11.05
N ALA A 233 22.19 0.97 11.23
CA ALA A 233 23.29 1.85 11.67
C ALA A 233 23.94 1.48 13.01
N GLN A 234 23.27 0.71 13.85
CA GLN A 234 23.74 0.30 15.17
C GLN A 234 23.93 -1.22 15.29
N ALA A 235 23.69 -1.98 14.21
CA ALA A 235 24.03 -3.39 14.15
C ALA A 235 25.54 -3.56 14.06
N GLU A 236 26.04 -4.65 14.64
CA GLU A 236 27.30 -5.22 14.21
C GLU A 236 27.06 -5.83 12.82
N ARG A 237 27.67 -5.24 11.80
CA ARG A 237 27.54 -5.71 10.42
C ARG A 237 28.80 -6.49 10.07
N LEU A 238 28.65 -7.77 9.74
CA LEU A 238 29.74 -8.67 9.40
C LEU A 238 29.58 -9.16 7.97
N GLU A 239 30.61 -8.98 7.14
CA GLU A 239 30.65 -9.64 5.85
C GLU A 239 30.94 -11.14 6.05
N ASP A 240 30.04 -12.00 5.61
CA ASP A 240 30.12 -13.45 5.80
C ASP A 240 29.55 -14.16 4.56
N ALA A 241 30.38 -14.22 3.51
CA ALA A 241 30.03 -14.87 2.25
C ALA A 241 29.62 -16.34 2.44
N ALA A 242 30.31 -17.07 3.33
CA ALA A 242 30.05 -18.48 3.56
C ALA A 242 28.63 -18.71 4.14
N LYS A 243 28.20 -17.90 5.11
CA LYS A 243 26.85 -18.02 5.67
C LYS A 243 25.75 -17.48 4.75
N MET A 244 26.06 -16.51 3.89
CA MET A 244 25.07 -15.97 2.94
C MET A 244 24.95 -16.79 1.66
N GLU A 245 25.95 -17.61 1.32
CA GLU A 245 26.00 -18.42 0.11
C GLU A 245 24.74 -19.29 -0.09
N PRO A 246 24.17 -19.99 0.92
CA PRO A 246 22.93 -20.73 0.73
C PRO A 246 21.77 -19.88 0.21
N PHE A 247 21.64 -18.63 0.66
CA PHE A 247 20.60 -17.71 0.20
C PHE A 247 20.89 -17.16 -1.20
N ILE A 248 22.15 -16.80 -1.46
CA ILE A 248 22.62 -16.34 -2.78
C ILE A 248 22.45 -17.43 -3.83
N ALA A 249 22.73 -18.69 -3.49
CA ALA A 249 22.48 -19.85 -4.35
C ALA A 249 21.00 -19.99 -4.71
N GLN A 250 20.08 -19.74 -3.76
CA GLN A 250 18.65 -19.74 -4.08
C GLN A 250 18.28 -18.62 -5.06
N ILE A 251 18.82 -17.43 -4.88
CA ILE A 251 18.61 -16.29 -5.78
C ILE A 251 19.14 -16.59 -7.17
N ARG A 252 20.36 -17.15 -7.29
CA ARG A 252 20.92 -17.57 -8.58
C ARG A 252 20.06 -18.63 -9.26
N ALA A 253 19.64 -19.67 -8.52
CA ALA A 253 18.74 -20.69 -9.06
C ALA A 253 17.42 -20.10 -9.56
N TYR A 254 16.87 -19.12 -8.82
CA TYR A 254 15.66 -18.41 -9.22
C TYR A 254 15.86 -17.61 -10.51
N LEU A 255 16.95 -16.85 -10.60
CA LEU A 255 17.26 -16.04 -11.78
C LEU A 255 17.57 -16.89 -13.02
N HIS A 256 18.02 -18.13 -12.84
CA HIS A 256 18.19 -19.11 -13.92
C HIS A 256 16.93 -19.94 -14.22
N GLY A 257 15.84 -19.73 -13.47
CA GLY A 257 14.58 -20.46 -13.64
C GLY A 257 14.62 -21.92 -13.17
N THR A 258 15.66 -22.35 -12.43
CA THR A 258 15.73 -23.69 -11.82
C THR A 258 15.06 -23.74 -10.44
N ARG A 259 14.51 -22.60 -9.99
CA ARG A 259 13.72 -22.46 -8.76
C ARG A 259 12.60 -21.45 -8.99
N GLU A 260 11.38 -21.81 -8.60
CA GLU A 260 10.22 -20.91 -8.70
C GLU A 260 9.76 -20.32 -7.37
N ARG A 261 10.20 -20.93 -6.25
CA ARG A 261 9.79 -20.59 -4.89
C ARG A 261 10.99 -20.44 -3.97
N PHE A 262 10.93 -19.42 -3.12
CA PHE A 262 11.88 -19.25 -2.03
C PHE A 262 11.32 -19.90 -0.76
N ASP A 263 12.18 -20.68 -0.11
CA ASP A 263 11.96 -21.12 1.27
C ASP A 263 13.04 -20.47 2.13
N LEU A 264 12.78 -19.19 2.45
CA LEU A 264 13.70 -18.34 3.20
C LEU A 264 13.01 -17.93 4.51
N PRO A 265 13.65 -18.14 5.68
CA PRO A 265 13.17 -17.54 6.91
C PRO A 265 13.34 -16.02 6.78
N LEU A 266 12.26 -15.26 6.92
CA LEU A 266 12.29 -13.80 6.81
C LEU A 266 12.18 -13.15 8.20
N ASP A 267 13.11 -12.24 8.50
CA ASP A 267 13.09 -11.40 9.71
C ASP A 267 12.89 -9.93 9.32
N ILE A 268 11.63 -9.60 8.98
CA ILE A 268 11.26 -8.29 8.45
C ILE A 268 10.22 -7.61 9.33
N GLY A 269 10.44 -6.33 9.64
CA GLY A 269 9.46 -5.50 10.35
C GLY A 269 8.40 -4.98 9.39
N ALA A 270 7.14 -5.35 9.60
CA ALA A 270 6.01 -4.93 8.78
C ALA A 270 4.91 -4.28 9.62
N THR A 271 4.21 -3.27 9.10
CA THR A 271 2.88 -2.93 9.62
C THR A 271 1.88 -4.05 9.29
N ALA A 272 0.77 -4.13 10.03
CA ALA A 272 -0.28 -5.12 9.73
C ALA A 272 -0.79 -5.04 8.27
N PHE A 273 -0.87 -3.83 7.70
CA PHE A 273 -1.24 -3.66 6.30
C PHE A 273 -0.14 -4.14 5.35
N GLN A 274 1.13 -3.80 5.59
CA GLN A 274 2.25 -4.29 4.78
C GLN A 274 2.35 -5.82 4.83
N GLN A 275 2.19 -6.43 6.01
CA GLN A 275 2.19 -7.89 6.14
C GLN A 275 1.12 -8.52 5.25
N ARG A 276 -0.11 -8.01 5.31
CA ARG A 276 -1.22 -8.50 4.47
C ARG A 276 -0.93 -8.35 2.98
N VAL A 277 -0.37 -7.19 2.57
CA VAL A 277 0.04 -6.98 1.17
C VAL A 277 1.12 -7.98 0.79
N TRP A 278 2.21 -8.09 1.55
CA TRP A 278 3.32 -8.98 1.27
C TRP A 278 2.90 -10.46 1.25
N ASP A 279 1.95 -10.87 2.10
CA ASP A 279 1.33 -12.20 2.04
C ASP A 279 0.57 -12.41 0.73
N ALA A 280 -0.19 -11.40 0.28
CA ALA A 280 -0.86 -11.45 -1.02
C ALA A 280 0.14 -11.52 -2.18
N LEU A 281 1.26 -10.79 -2.11
CA LEU A 281 2.34 -10.86 -3.11
C LEU A 281 2.95 -12.25 -3.19
N ARG A 282 3.26 -12.88 -2.04
CA ARG A 282 3.84 -14.23 -1.99
C ARG A 282 2.91 -15.31 -2.56
N ARG A 283 1.60 -15.05 -2.64
CA ARG A 283 0.62 -15.96 -3.25
C ARG A 283 0.55 -15.83 -4.78
N ILE A 284 1.14 -14.80 -5.38
CA ILE A 284 1.19 -14.66 -6.84
C ILE A 284 2.14 -15.74 -7.37
N PRO A 285 1.69 -16.69 -8.22
CA PRO A 285 2.55 -17.75 -8.74
C PRO A 285 3.67 -17.22 -9.65
N TYR A 286 4.71 -18.03 -9.83
CA TYR A 286 5.77 -17.77 -10.80
C TYR A 286 5.20 -17.64 -12.22
N GLY A 287 5.69 -16.65 -12.99
CA GLY A 287 5.19 -16.38 -14.34
C GLY A 287 3.82 -15.70 -14.39
N GLN A 288 3.23 -15.34 -13.25
CA GLN A 288 1.97 -14.62 -13.19
C GLN A 288 2.15 -13.20 -12.67
N THR A 289 1.25 -12.31 -13.11
CA THR A 289 1.19 -10.92 -12.63
C THR A 289 -0.17 -10.62 -12.05
N ARG A 290 -0.23 -9.59 -11.21
CA ARG A 290 -1.46 -8.97 -10.71
C ARG A 290 -1.33 -7.46 -10.81
N SER A 291 -2.45 -6.78 -10.90
CA SER A 291 -2.53 -5.33 -10.81
C SER A 291 -2.58 -4.87 -9.35
N TYR A 292 -2.15 -3.63 -9.09
CA TYR A 292 -2.31 -3.03 -7.76
C TYR A 292 -3.78 -3.03 -7.28
N SER A 293 -4.75 -2.91 -8.20
CA SER A 293 -6.19 -3.02 -7.93
C SER A 293 -6.60 -4.43 -7.52
N GLU A 294 -6.15 -5.46 -8.24
CA GLU A 294 -6.48 -6.86 -7.89
C GLU A 294 -5.91 -7.24 -6.53
N ILE A 295 -4.72 -6.75 -6.17
CA ILE A 295 -4.18 -6.95 -4.82
C ILE A 295 -5.05 -6.24 -3.79
N ALA A 296 -5.43 -4.98 -4.03
CA ALA A 296 -6.29 -4.23 -3.12
C ALA A 296 -7.67 -4.90 -2.92
N GLU A 297 -8.26 -5.44 -3.99
CA GLU A 297 -9.50 -6.22 -3.98
C GLU A 297 -9.36 -7.52 -3.20
N SER A 298 -8.27 -8.28 -3.40
CA SER A 298 -8.00 -9.53 -2.67
C SER A 298 -7.87 -9.32 -1.16
N LEU A 299 -7.51 -8.09 -0.75
CA LEU A 299 -7.41 -7.67 0.64
C LEU A 299 -8.73 -7.11 1.20
N GLY A 300 -9.84 -7.14 0.44
CA GLY A 300 -11.11 -6.55 0.84
C GLY A 300 -11.06 -5.02 0.94
N ALA A 301 -10.06 -4.39 0.32
CA ALA A 301 -9.81 -2.96 0.39
C ALA A 301 -9.62 -2.37 -1.03
N PRO A 302 -10.61 -2.47 -1.94
CA PRO A 302 -10.47 -2.11 -3.37
C PRO A 302 -10.02 -0.67 -3.63
N ARG A 303 -10.21 0.23 -2.64
CA ARG A 303 -9.85 1.65 -2.73
C ARG A 303 -8.43 1.94 -2.21
N ALA A 304 -7.72 0.93 -1.72
CA ALA A 304 -6.38 1.05 -1.12
C ALA A 304 -5.23 0.88 -2.14
N VAL A 305 -5.48 1.07 -3.43
CA VAL A 305 -4.51 0.84 -4.52
C VAL A 305 -3.17 1.58 -4.29
N ARG A 306 -3.21 2.86 -3.89
CA ARG A 306 -1.99 3.63 -3.58
C ARG A 306 -1.25 3.11 -2.34
N ALA A 307 -1.98 2.67 -1.33
CA ALA A 307 -1.38 2.09 -0.13
C ALA A 307 -0.70 0.75 -0.46
N VAL A 308 -1.31 -0.07 -1.33
CA VAL A 308 -0.68 -1.29 -1.86
C VAL A 308 0.60 -0.94 -2.63
N ALA A 309 0.58 0.06 -3.50
CA ALA A 309 1.77 0.50 -4.23
C ALA A 309 2.91 0.93 -3.30
N ASN A 310 2.60 1.69 -2.24
CA ASN A 310 3.58 2.06 -1.21
C ASN A 310 4.12 0.84 -0.46
N ALA A 311 3.27 -0.13 -0.12
CA ALA A 311 3.69 -1.37 0.53
C ALA A 311 4.63 -2.19 -0.37
N CYS A 312 4.36 -2.26 -1.69
CA CYS A 312 5.24 -2.86 -2.68
C CYS A 312 6.60 -2.13 -2.75
N ALA A 313 6.59 -0.79 -2.78
CA ALA A 313 7.81 0.02 -2.83
C ALA A 313 8.67 -0.11 -1.56
N SER A 314 8.03 -0.37 -0.41
CA SER A 314 8.71 -0.56 0.88
C SER A 314 9.28 -1.97 1.11
N ASN A 315 9.14 -2.89 0.14
CA ASN A 315 9.63 -4.25 0.27
C ASN A 315 11.16 -4.26 0.54
N PRO A 316 11.64 -4.87 1.64
CA PRO A 316 13.07 -4.95 1.95
C PRO A 316 13.76 -6.18 1.35
N VAL A 317 13.00 -7.17 0.86
CA VAL A 317 13.52 -8.46 0.39
C VAL A 317 13.06 -8.75 -1.04
N ALA A 318 13.83 -8.27 -2.02
CA ALA A 318 13.61 -8.54 -3.44
C ALA A 318 13.49 -10.05 -3.71
N LEU A 319 12.63 -10.41 -4.67
CA LEU A 319 12.32 -11.78 -5.11
C LEU A 319 11.62 -12.66 -4.08
N ALA A 320 12.07 -12.69 -2.81
CA ALA A 320 11.44 -13.42 -1.73
C ALA A 320 10.02 -12.91 -1.45
N ILE A 321 9.83 -11.59 -1.51
CA ILE A 321 8.50 -10.97 -1.68
C ILE A 321 8.44 -10.47 -3.13
N PRO A 322 7.63 -11.09 -4.02
CA PRO A 322 7.71 -10.86 -5.45
C PRO A 322 6.93 -9.61 -5.88
N CYS A 323 7.33 -8.42 -5.39
CA CYS A 323 6.68 -7.15 -5.73
C CYS A 323 6.85 -6.75 -7.20
N HIS A 324 7.82 -7.34 -7.92
CA HIS A 324 7.97 -7.17 -9.37
C HIS A 324 6.81 -7.76 -10.17
N ARG A 325 6.06 -8.73 -9.62
CA ARG A 325 4.87 -9.31 -10.24
C ARG A 325 3.64 -8.40 -10.20
N VAL A 326 3.72 -7.24 -9.53
CA VAL A 326 2.62 -6.27 -9.49
C VAL A 326 2.81 -5.18 -10.53
N ILE A 327 1.85 -5.01 -11.42
CA ILE A 327 1.90 -4.07 -12.54
C ILE A 327 0.67 -3.13 -12.56
N GLY A 328 0.68 -2.15 -13.47
CA GLY A 328 -0.49 -1.30 -13.71
C GLY A 328 -1.65 -2.10 -14.33
N LYS A 329 -2.89 -1.61 -14.14
CA LYS A 329 -4.09 -2.27 -14.69
C LYS A 329 -4.06 -2.40 -16.21
N ASP A 330 -3.45 -1.43 -16.90
CA ASP A 330 -3.28 -1.45 -18.36
C ASP A 330 -2.09 -2.31 -18.84
N GLY A 331 -1.52 -3.16 -17.95
CA GLY A 331 -0.32 -3.93 -18.23
C GLY A 331 0.99 -3.13 -18.14
N ALA A 332 0.91 -1.83 -17.89
CA ALA A 332 2.06 -0.95 -17.77
C ALA A 332 2.99 -1.37 -16.63
N ILE A 333 4.27 -1.55 -16.94
CA ILE A 333 5.30 -1.82 -15.95
C ILE A 333 5.73 -0.48 -15.36
N ALA A 334 5.31 -0.23 -14.13
CA ALA A 334 5.65 0.98 -13.40
C ALA A 334 6.05 0.65 -11.96
N GLY A 335 6.96 1.45 -11.42
CA GLY A 335 7.45 1.34 -10.05
C GLY A 335 8.22 0.05 -9.76
N TYR A 336 9.49 0.19 -9.42
CA TYR A 336 10.27 -0.87 -8.80
C TYR A 336 11.39 -0.26 -7.97
N ARG A 337 11.53 -0.69 -6.71
CA ARG A 337 12.55 -0.15 -5.80
C ARG A 337 13.96 -0.23 -6.40
N TRP A 338 14.23 -1.27 -7.17
CA TRP A 338 15.56 -1.55 -7.75
C TRP A 338 15.66 -1.22 -9.26
N GLY A 339 14.69 -0.45 -9.78
CA GLY A 339 14.72 0.07 -11.16
C GLY A 339 13.90 -0.73 -12.18
N LEU A 340 13.27 -0.03 -13.12
CA LEU A 340 12.39 -0.63 -14.12
C LEU A 340 13.05 -1.73 -14.99
N PRO A 341 14.30 -1.56 -15.49
CA PRO A 341 14.93 -2.59 -16.32
C PRO A 341 15.03 -3.96 -15.63
N ARG A 342 15.29 -3.98 -14.32
CA ARG A 342 15.33 -5.23 -13.54
C ARG A 342 13.96 -5.88 -13.42
N LYS A 343 12.90 -5.08 -13.26
CA LYS A 343 11.52 -5.57 -13.19
C LYS A 343 11.09 -6.20 -14.51
N GLU A 344 11.43 -5.58 -15.63
CA GLU A 344 11.16 -6.10 -16.97
C GLU A 344 11.90 -7.42 -17.20
N ALA A 345 13.21 -7.46 -16.97
CA ALA A 345 14.01 -8.68 -17.13
C ALA A 345 13.53 -9.85 -16.27
N LEU A 346 13.07 -9.59 -15.04
CA LEU A 346 12.45 -10.61 -14.18
C LEU A 346 11.16 -11.13 -14.79
N LEU A 347 10.25 -10.23 -15.20
CA LEU A 347 8.96 -10.62 -15.77
C LEU A 347 9.13 -11.43 -17.06
N ASP A 348 10.07 -11.06 -17.91
CA ASP A 348 10.37 -11.78 -19.15
C ASP A 348 10.93 -13.18 -18.87
N THR A 349 11.89 -13.29 -17.95
CA THR A 349 12.46 -14.59 -17.53
C THR A 349 11.36 -15.54 -17.01
N GLU A 350 10.45 -15.02 -16.19
CA GLU A 350 9.35 -15.81 -15.65
C GLU A 350 8.30 -16.19 -16.72
N ARG A 351 8.07 -15.33 -17.71
CA ARG A 351 7.12 -15.59 -18.81
C ARG A 351 7.61 -16.64 -19.79
N THR A 352 8.87 -16.54 -20.22
CA THR A 352 9.46 -17.46 -21.21
C THR A 352 9.42 -18.90 -20.71
N ARG A 353 9.77 -19.13 -19.43
CA ARG A 353 9.70 -20.47 -18.84
C ARG A 353 8.29 -21.05 -18.74
N ARG A 354 7.30 -20.23 -18.42
CA ARG A 354 5.89 -20.67 -18.45
C ARG A 354 5.44 -21.09 -19.85
N ALA A 355 6.02 -20.53 -20.91
CA ALA A 355 5.71 -20.94 -22.28
C ALA A 355 6.34 -22.30 -22.58
N ASP A 356 7.58 -22.55 -22.15
CA ASP A 356 8.27 -23.84 -22.31
C ASP A 356 7.52 -24.98 -21.59
N ASP A 357 7.05 -24.75 -20.36
CA ASP A 357 6.30 -25.74 -19.55
C ASP A 357 4.89 -26.06 -20.07
N LYS A 358 4.37 -25.28 -21.03
CA LYS A 358 3.09 -25.54 -21.70
C LYS A 358 3.24 -26.28 -23.03
N VAL A 359 4.46 -26.35 -23.55
CA VAL A 359 4.79 -26.97 -24.83
C VAL A 359 5.44 -28.35 -24.63
N ALA A 360 6.08 -28.57 -23.47
CA ALA A 360 6.44 -29.89 -22.95
C ALA A 360 5.23 -30.62 -22.36
#